data_AF-A0A167NKT1-F1
#
_entry.id   AF-A0A167NKT1-F1
#
_cell.length_a   1.000
_cell.length_b   1.000
_cell.length_c   1.000
_cell.angle_alpha   90.00
_cell.angle_beta   90.00
_cell.angle_gamma   90.00
#
_symmetry.space_group_name_H-M   'P 1'
#
loop_
_entity.id
_entity.type
_entity.pdbx_description
1 polymer ?
#
loop_
_entity_poly.entity_id
_entity_poly.type
_entity_poly.pdbx_seq_one_letter_code
_entity_poly.pdbx_strand_id
1 'polypeptide(L)'
;MAGPQDASGPPLPPPSTLAAQLVETISASSRVSSSSSSRSADDSAELKALFAVIQRVKDRPELLGTPAQRLEHNHMLVYVYCRVVLDAVRLDDPLLDVARVRAEALRALTFLRFTVNETPSALSFSSADHGLLLRGGEPLWAWLLPRWLRMLGHPRCEELRGAIEGFLQYLLLTVARVSKLWPVIGPLTLYLRGCLTGLIEKLQSPPSKRNASIDIEMPPPHVLDQALQGRSPPPASVSLTYRIKLPRQALQQAHSLARVLAYPLTCRDPAFASVAPMSEIGPWLLDAWLDLWSAQKRLPGDEKKSPLPLIEMAVDVAKASATAEHAVVAATRNKACTTLVLLCSEMVAAPEELAESDDAGAAARASYCLALVAIAQAALQSPTIGRLAASKLVNELSLLPAQYPALGEETDVWRCALLLREVVNLEPPQTLPSSTHPSLFQDTELRRCVEGMHLSHEQPTGHGNGAKRRKLNESSEMDTVSHAIKRLRAALELDEPLNEEQFDSARVL
;
A
#
# COMPACT_ATOMS: atom_id res chain seq x y z
N MET A 1 -30.73 -38.08 6.91
CA MET A 1 -30.95 -38.05 5.45
C MET A 1 -31.77 -36.83 5.10
N ALA A 2 -31.12 -35.78 4.62
CA ALA A 2 -31.65 -34.67 3.83
C ALA A 2 -30.43 -33.87 3.34
N GLY A 3 -30.23 -33.79 2.03
CA GLY A 3 -29.04 -33.18 1.41
C GLY A 3 -29.11 -31.64 1.36
N PRO A 4 -27.96 -30.96 1.19
CA PRO A 4 -27.94 -29.51 1.08
C PRO A 4 -28.30 -29.05 -0.33
N GLN A 5 -29.08 -27.97 -0.40
CA GLN A 5 -29.46 -27.27 -1.63
C GLN A 5 -28.29 -26.41 -2.12
N ASP A 6 -27.88 -26.63 -3.36
CA ASP A 6 -26.98 -25.76 -4.11
C ASP A 6 -27.66 -24.41 -4.41
N ALA A 7 -27.08 -23.32 -3.90
CA ALA A 7 -27.40 -21.97 -4.33
C ALA A 7 -26.57 -21.63 -5.57
N SER A 8 -27.18 -21.79 -6.75
CA SER A 8 -26.64 -21.37 -8.03
C SER A 8 -26.60 -19.84 -8.14
N GLY A 9 -25.39 -19.29 -8.32
CA GLY A 9 -25.20 -17.92 -8.77
C GLY A 9 -25.73 -17.71 -10.20
N PRO A 10 -25.87 -16.46 -10.66
CA PRO A 10 -26.42 -16.17 -11.99
C PRO A 10 -25.54 -16.79 -13.10
N PRO A 11 -26.16 -17.25 -14.21
CA PRO A 11 -25.46 -17.98 -15.27
C PRO A 11 -24.39 -17.11 -15.95
N LEU A 12 -23.20 -17.68 -16.11
CA LEU A 12 -22.06 -17.06 -16.79
C LEU A 12 -22.34 -16.88 -18.29
N PRO A 13 -21.99 -15.73 -18.89
CA PRO A 13 -22.12 -15.54 -20.33
C PRO A 13 -21.04 -16.35 -21.09
N PRO A 14 -21.37 -16.94 -22.25
CA PRO A 14 -20.46 -17.77 -23.04
C PRO A 14 -19.31 -16.95 -23.68
N PRO A 15 -18.20 -17.61 -24.09
CA PRO A 15 -17.02 -16.99 -24.74
C PRO A 15 -17.34 -16.14 -25.99
N SER A 16 -18.51 -16.36 -26.62
CA SER A 16 -19.04 -15.53 -27.71
C SER A 16 -19.36 -14.08 -27.30
N THR A 17 -19.56 -13.81 -26.00
CA THR A 17 -19.87 -12.47 -25.47
C THR A 17 -18.62 -11.58 -25.38
N LEU A 18 -17.46 -12.16 -25.09
CA LEU A 18 -16.18 -11.44 -25.06
C LEU A 18 -15.76 -10.97 -26.44
N ALA A 19 -15.79 -11.88 -27.42
CA ALA A 19 -15.48 -11.55 -28.80
C ALA A 19 -16.48 -10.53 -29.38
N ALA A 20 -17.75 -10.60 -28.99
CA ALA A 20 -18.76 -9.60 -29.36
C ALA A 20 -18.46 -8.20 -28.78
N GLN A 21 -18.14 -8.10 -27.49
CA GLN A 21 -17.73 -6.84 -26.85
C GLN A 21 -16.47 -6.25 -27.49
N LEU A 22 -15.53 -7.10 -27.91
CA LEU A 22 -14.30 -6.71 -28.57
C LEU A 22 -14.58 -6.08 -29.95
N VAL A 23 -15.38 -6.75 -30.77
CA VAL A 23 -15.76 -6.30 -32.11
C VAL A 23 -16.56 -4.99 -32.06
N GLU A 24 -17.47 -4.83 -31.11
CA GLU A 24 -18.25 -3.59 -30.93
C GLU A 24 -17.37 -2.42 -30.47
N THR A 25 -16.52 -2.63 -29.46
CA THR A 25 -15.64 -1.60 -28.91
C THR A 25 -14.62 -1.12 -29.95
N ILE A 26 -14.12 -2.03 -30.78
CA ILE A 26 -13.13 -1.72 -31.81
C ILE A 26 -13.78 -1.14 -33.08
N SER A 27 -15.00 -1.55 -33.44
CA SER A 27 -15.74 -0.94 -34.55
C SER A 27 -16.07 0.54 -34.30
N ALA A 28 -16.26 0.94 -33.04
CA ALA A 28 -16.39 2.34 -32.65
C ALA A 28 -15.03 3.09 -32.69
N SER A 29 -13.94 2.45 -32.29
CA SER A 29 -12.60 3.06 -32.18
C SER A 29 -11.85 3.16 -33.52
N SER A 30 -12.09 2.23 -34.45
CA SER A 30 -11.43 2.16 -35.77
C SER A 30 -11.81 3.28 -36.73
N ARG A 31 -12.96 3.95 -36.53
CA ARG A 31 -13.39 5.13 -37.32
C ARG A 31 -12.56 6.38 -37.05
N VAL A 32 -11.78 6.41 -35.96
CA VAL A 32 -10.99 7.58 -35.54
C VAL A 32 -9.49 7.34 -35.69
N SER A 33 -9.01 6.09 -35.63
CA SER A 33 -7.58 5.75 -35.78
C SER A 33 -7.02 5.89 -37.20
N SER A 34 -7.84 6.27 -38.19
CA SER A 34 -7.41 6.55 -39.56
C SER A 34 -6.63 7.86 -39.72
N SER A 35 -6.44 8.65 -38.64
CA SER A 35 -5.72 9.93 -38.69
C SER A 35 -4.31 9.93 -38.07
N SER A 36 -3.83 8.82 -37.48
CA SER A 36 -2.46 8.74 -36.94
C SER A 36 -1.52 8.05 -37.94
N SER A 37 -0.85 8.83 -38.79
CA SER A 37 -0.02 8.44 -39.93
C SER A 37 1.38 7.91 -39.57
N SER A 38 1.51 6.92 -38.67
CA SER A 38 2.84 6.37 -38.30
C SER A 38 2.91 4.86 -38.10
N ARG A 39 1.88 4.09 -38.47
CA ARG A 39 1.89 2.61 -38.37
C ARG A 39 2.30 2.01 -39.73
N SER A 40 3.22 1.03 -39.73
CA SER A 40 3.62 0.31 -40.93
C SER A 40 2.42 -0.40 -41.57
N ALA A 41 2.45 -0.61 -42.89
CA ALA A 41 1.38 -1.32 -43.59
C ALA A 41 1.16 -2.74 -43.04
N ASP A 42 2.26 -3.39 -42.61
CA ASP A 42 2.26 -4.74 -42.07
C ASP A 42 1.52 -4.84 -40.72
N ASP A 43 1.71 -3.87 -39.81
CA ASP A 43 0.96 -3.77 -38.55
C ASP A 43 -0.56 -3.71 -38.78
N SER A 44 -0.97 -2.95 -39.80
CA SER A 44 -2.40 -2.83 -40.15
C SER A 44 -2.93 -4.09 -40.82
N ALA A 45 -2.11 -4.82 -41.56
CA ALA A 45 -2.50 -6.06 -42.23
C ALA A 45 -2.67 -7.20 -41.21
N GLU A 46 -1.76 -7.32 -40.24
CA GLU A 46 -1.85 -8.30 -39.16
C GLU A 46 -3.13 -8.10 -38.34
N LEU A 47 -3.40 -6.88 -37.86
CA LEU A 47 -4.61 -6.61 -37.08
C LEU A 47 -5.88 -6.98 -37.85
N LYS A 48 -5.96 -6.67 -39.16
CA LYS A 48 -7.08 -7.07 -40.02
C LYS A 48 -7.22 -8.60 -40.12
N ALA A 49 -6.11 -9.32 -40.26
CA ALA A 49 -6.13 -10.79 -40.30
C ALA A 49 -6.61 -11.38 -38.96
N LEU A 50 -6.11 -10.87 -37.84
CA LEU A 50 -6.54 -11.31 -36.51
C LEU A 50 -8.02 -11.00 -36.25
N PHE A 51 -8.54 -9.88 -36.74
CA PHE A 51 -9.99 -9.61 -36.67
C PHE A 51 -10.82 -10.62 -37.43
N ALA A 52 -10.37 -11.05 -38.62
CA ALA A 52 -11.07 -12.08 -39.38
C ALA A 52 -11.10 -13.41 -38.61
N VAL A 53 -10.03 -13.75 -37.88
CA VAL A 53 -9.99 -14.92 -37.00
C VAL A 53 -10.97 -14.76 -35.83
N ILE A 54 -10.98 -13.60 -35.15
CA ILE A 54 -11.90 -13.32 -34.04
C ILE A 54 -13.35 -13.43 -34.49
N GLN A 55 -13.69 -12.82 -35.63
CA GLN A 55 -15.05 -12.85 -36.18
C GLN A 55 -15.46 -14.28 -36.55
N ARG A 56 -14.57 -15.07 -37.16
CA ARG A 56 -14.84 -16.47 -37.48
C ARG A 56 -15.13 -17.32 -36.24
N VAL A 57 -14.36 -17.14 -35.16
CA VAL A 57 -14.58 -17.86 -33.89
C VAL A 57 -15.84 -17.37 -33.19
N LYS A 58 -16.16 -16.08 -33.28
CA LYS A 58 -17.44 -15.53 -32.78
C LYS A 58 -18.64 -16.18 -33.48
N ASP A 59 -18.56 -16.33 -34.80
CA ASP A 59 -19.64 -16.91 -35.60
C ASP A 59 -19.73 -18.44 -35.45
N ARG A 60 -18.63 -19.10 -35.05
CA ARG A 60 -18.50 -20.56 -34.88
C ARG A 60 -17.65 -20.90 -33.65
N PRO A 61 -18.22 -20.79 -32.43
CA PRO A 61 -17.47 -21.02 -31.19
C PRO A 61 -16.93 -22.46 -31.05
N GLU A 62 -17.57 -23.43 -31.72
CA GLU A 62 -17.14 -24.83 -31.79
C GLU A 62 -15.75 -25.03 -32.41
N LEU A 63 -15.19 -24.03 -33.09
CA LEU A 63 -13.82 -24.05 -33.60
C LEU A 63 -12.77 -24.14 -32.47
N LEU A 64 -13.12 -23.73 -31.24
CA LEU A 64 -12.25 -23.85 -30.06
C LEU A 64 -12.51 -25.15 -29.30
N GLY A 65 -12.27 -26.29 -29.96
CA GLY A 65 -12.58 -27.61 -29.42
C GLY A 65 -11.70 -28.04 -28.24
N THR A 66 -10.48 -27.50 -28.12
CA THR A 66 -9.51 -27.90 -27.08
C THR A 66 -9.18 -26.77 -26.09
N PRO A 67 -8.78 -27.09 -24.84
CA PRO A 67 -8.28 -26.09 -23.89
C PRO A 67 -7.08 -25.28 -24.41
N ALA A 68 -6.21 -25.90 -25.22
CA ALA A 68 -5.06 -25.23 -25.82
C ALA A 68 -5.48 -24.18 -26.87
N GLN A 69 -6.43 -24.54 -27.75
CA GLN A 69 -6.99 -23.58 -28.71
C GLN A 69 -7.70 -22.41 -28.03
N ARG A 70 -8.43 -22.66 -26.93
CA ARG A 70 -9.04 -21.59 -26.13
C ARG A 70 -8.00 -20.67 -25.50
N LEU A 71 -6.92 -21.24 -24.96
CA LEU A 71 -5.80 -20.49 -24.39
C LEU A 71 -5.14 -19.58 -25.43
N GLU A 72 -4.82 -20.12 -26.60
CA GLU A 72 -4.23 -19.39 -27.72
C GLU A 72 -5.16 -18.28 -28.23
N HIS A 73 -6.44 -18.58 -28.41
CA HIS A 73 -7.44 -17.61 -28.82
C HIS A 73 -7.59 -16.47 -27.80
N ASN A 74 -7.66 -16.79 -26.50
CA ASN A 74 -7.76 -15.79 -25.43
C ASN A 74 -6.48 -14.94 -25.34
N HIS A 75 -5.30 -15.54 -25.55
CA HIS A 75 -4.04 -14.80 -25.67
C HIS A 75 -4.09 -13.79 -26.83
N MET A 76 -4.54 -14.24 -28.01
CA MET A 76 -4.70 -13.40 -29.20
C MET A 76 -5.71 -12.26 -28.96
N LEU A 77 -6.85 -12.53 -28.30
CA LEU A 77 -7.83 -11.49 -27.95
C LEU A 77 -7.20 -10.41 -27.06
N VAL A 78 -6.44 -10.80 -26.03
CA VAL A 78 -5.72 -9.85 -25.17
C VAL A 78 -4.72 -9.01 -25.96
N TYR A 79 -3.95 -9.65 -26.85
CA TYR A 79 -2.99 -8.97 -27.71
C TYR A 79 -3.68 -7.92 -28.60
N VAL A 80 -4.71 -8.32 -29.36
CA VAL A 80 -5.45 -7.43 -30.27
C VAL A 80 -6.08 -6.28 -29.50
N TYR A 81 -6.69 -6.56 -28.34
CA TYR A 81 -7.33 -5.52 -27.55
C TYR A 81 -6.34 -4.49 -27.03
N CYS A 82 -5.21 -4.94 -26.46
CA CYS A 82 -4.17 -4.05 -25.98
C CYS A 82 -3.53 -3.23 -27.10
N ARG A 83 -3.35 -3.82 -28.30
CA ARG A 83 -2.82 -3.13 -29.48
C ARG A 83 -3.73 -2.00 -29.97
N VAL A 84 -5.04 -2.22 -29.96
CA VAL A 84 -6.02 -1.23 -30.41
C VAL A 84 -6.24 -0.16 -29.35
N VAL A 85 -6.41 -0.57 -28.09
CA VAL A 85 -6.82 0.33 -27.02
C VAL A 85 -5.61 0.99 -26.37
N LEU A 86 -4.65 0.20 -25.87
CA LEU A 86 -3.55 0.71 -25.06
C LEU A 86 -2.42 1.27 -25.91
N ASP A 87 -1.93 0.54 -26.90
CA ASP A 87 -0.78 1.00 -27.71
C ASP A 87 -1.11 2.23 -28.57
N ALA A 88 -2.39 2.55 -28.75
CA ALA A 88 -2.83 3.79 -29.40
C ALA A 88 -2.73 5.02 -28.49
N VAL A 89 -2.70 4.87 -27.16
CA VAL A 89 -2.66 5.99 -26.22
C VAL A 89 -1.27 6.64 -26.22
N ARG A 90 -1.21 7.87 -26.71
CA ARG A 90 -0.03 8.75 -26.67
C ARG A 90 -0.17 9.74 -25.52
N LEU A 91 0.39 9.39 -24.35
CA LEU A 91 0.26 10.20 -23.14
C LEU A 91 0.90 11.59 -23.26
N ASP A 92 1.92 11.72 -24.12
CA ASP A 92 2.62 12.97 -24.43
C ASP A 92 1.83 13.89 -25.39
N ASP A 93 0.74 13.42 -26.03
CA ASP A 93 -0.03 14.20 -27.00
C ASP A 93 -0.89 15.27 -26.30
N PRO A 94 -0.70 16.58 -26.53
CA PRO A 94 -1.48 17.64 -25.88
C PRO A 94 -2.99 17.56 -26.17
N LEU A 95 -3.40 16.93 -27.28
CA LEU A 95 -4.79 16.84 -27.72
C LEU A 95 -5.45 15.50 -27.33
N LEU A 96 -4.82 14.73 -26.44
CA LEU A 96 -5.34 13.45 -25.99
C LEU A 96 -6.74 13.61 -25.38
N ASP A 97 -7.73 12.92 -25.96
CA ASP A 97 -9.06 12.79 -25.38
C ASP A 97 -9.01 11.88 -24.15
N VAL A 98 -8.79 12.50 -22.99
CA VAL A 98 -8.64 11.82 -21.70
C VAL A 98 -9.91 11.04 -21.33
N ALA A 99 -11.09 11.57 -21.61
CA ALA A 99 -12.35 10.92 -21.29
C ALA A 99 -12.53 9.62 -22.09
N ARG A 100 -12.22 9.65 -23.39
CA ARG A 100 -12.23 8.46 -24.22
C ARG A 100 -11.18 7.45 -23.78
N VAL A 101 -9.94 7.89 -23.52
CA VAL A 101 -8.87 7.01 -23.01
C VAL A 101 -9.29 6.32 -21.72
N ARG A 102 -9.89 7.07 -20.78
CA ARG A 102 -10.42 6.52 -19.54
C ARG A 102 -11.48 5.46 -19.80
N ALA A 103 -12.49 5.77 -20.61
CA ALA A 103 -13.59 4.85 -20.89
C ALA A 103 -13.12 3.55 -21.57
N GLU A 104 -12.17 3.65 -22.50
CA GLU A 104 -11.57 2.49 -23.17
C GLU A 104 -10.67 1.68 -22.23
N ALA A 105 -9.86 2.35 -21.40
CA ALA A 105 -9.00 1.69 -20.42
C ALA A 105 -9.80 0.93 -19.35
N LEU A 106 -10.91 1.49 -18.85
CA LEU A 106 -11.80 0.81 -17.90
C LEU A 106 -12.45 -0.44 -18.52
N ARG A 107 -12.88 -0.35 -19.79
CA ARG A 107 -13.37 -1.51 -20.54
C ARG A 107 -12.28 -2.56 -20.71
N ALA A 108 -11.05 -2.14 -21.00
CA ALA A 108 -9.90 -3.04 -21.09
C ALA A 108 -9.58 -3.75 -19.78
N LEU A 109 -9.58 -3.05 -18.65
CA LEU A 109 -9.37 -3.70 -17.36
C LEU A 109 -10.46 -4.72 -17.04
N THR A 110 -11.71 -4.41 -17.39
CA THR A 110 -12.85 -5.33 -17.21
C THR A 110 -12.70 -6.58 -18.08
N PHE A 111 -12.39 -6.40 -19.37
CA PHE A 111 -12.14 -7.49 -20.31
C PHE A 111 -10.97 -8.37 -19.87
N LEU A 112 -9.85 -7.77 -19.42
CA LEU A 112 -8.69 -8.51 -18.94
C LEU A 112 -9.02 -9.32 -17.68
N ARG A 113 -9.74 -8.73 -16.72
CA ARG A 113 -10.18 -9.45 -15.52
C ARG A 113 -11.02 -10.67 -15.89
N PHE A 114 -11.99 -10.50 -16.79
CA PHE A 114 -12.81 -11.62 -17.25
C PHE A 114 -11.96 -12.70 -17.92
N THR A 115 -11.08 -12.31 -18.86
CA THR A 115 -10.25 -13.25 -19.62
C THR A 115 -9.28 -14.02 -18.73
N VAL A 116 -8.66 -13.35 -17.76
CA VAL A 116 -7.77 -13.98 -16.78
C VAL A 116 -8.55 -14.89 -15.83
N ASN A 117 -9.78 -14.53 -15.46
CA ASN A 117 -10.64 -15.40 -14.65
C ASN A 117 -10.99 -16.70 -15.39
N GLU A 118 -11.36 -16.59 -16.67
CA GLU A 118 -11.74 -17.74 -17.50
C GLU A 118 -10.52 -18.61 -17.86
N THR A 119 -9.40 -17.98 -18.21
CA THR A 119 -8.18 -18.66 -18.65
C THR A 119 -6.94 -18.11 -17.94
N PRO A 120 -6.71 -18.44 -16.67
CA PRO A 120 -5.59 -17.88 -15.89
C PRO A 120 -4.23 -18.20 -16.50
N SER A 121 -4.09 -19.40 -17.10
CA SER A 121 -2.86 -19.84 -17.78
C SER A 121 -2.43 -18.94 -18.94
N ALA A 122 -3.31 -18.04 -19.44
CA ALA A 122 -2.93 -17.03 -20.42
C ALA A 122 -1.81 -16.12 -19.90
N LEU A 123 -1.73 -15.87 -18.58
CA LEU A 123 -0.70 -15.02 -17.98
C LEU A 123 0.71 -15.58 -18.17
N SER A 124 0.90 -16.89 -18.04
CA SER A 124 2.20 -17.56 -18.22
C SER A 124 2.48 -17.98 -19.67
N PHE A 125 1.50 -17.81 -20.56
CA PHE A 125 1.62 -18.19 -21.97
C PHE A 125 2.66 -17.35 -22.69
N SER A 126 3.52 -18.03 -23.47
CA SER A 126 4.54 -17.43 -24.33
C SER A 126 4.19 -17.69 -25.79
N SER A 127 4.33 -16.66 -26.62
CA SER A 127 3.89 -16.64 -28.01
C SER A 127 5.01 -16.97 -29.01
N ALA A 128 6.11 -17.59 -28.55
CA ALA A 128 7.35 -17.76 -29.33
C ALA A 128 7.12 -18.36 -30.74
N ASP A 129 6.07 -19.17 -30.91
CA ASP A 129 5.77 -19.86 -32.18
C ASP A 129 4.58 -19.28 -32.99
N HIS A 130 3.95 -18.18 -32.56
CA HIS A 130 2.60 -17.80 -33.03
C HIS A 130 2.53 -16.61 -34.00
N GLY A 131 3.67 -16.10 -34.48
CA GLY A 131 3.71 -15.14 -35.59
C GLY A 131 3.10 -13.76 -35.34
N LEU A 132 2.84 -13.39 -34.07
CA LEU A 132 2.34 -12.06 -33.70
C LEU A 132 3.48 -11.02 -33.77
N LEU A 133 3.38 -10.05 -34.67
CA LEU A 133 4.49 -9.15 -35.09
C LEU A 133 5.11 -8.34 -33.93
N LEU A 134 4.27 -7.96 -32.95
CA LEU A 134 4.65 -7.06 -31.84
C LEU A 134 4.49 -7.72 -30.47
N ARG A 135 4.56 -9.05 -30.48
CA ARG A 135 4.56 -9.89 -29.30
C ARG A 135 5.84 -10.72 -29.32
N GLY A 136 6.59 -10.72 -28.21
CA GLY A 136 7.80 -11.53 -28.11
C GLY A 136 7.57 -12.89 -27.44
N GLY A 137 8.68 -13.57 -27.12
CA GLY A 137 8.69 -14.86 -26.43
C GLY A 137 8.55 -14.75 -24.90
N GLU A 138 8.40 -13.55 -24.34
CA GLU A 138 8.13 -13.34 -22.93
C GLU A 138 6.75 -13.88 -22.52
N PRO A 139 6.50 -14.19 -21.24
CA PRO A 139 5.15 -14.46 -20.75
C PRO A 139 4.21 -13.26 -20.92
N LEU A 140 2.91 -13.50 -21.12
CA LEU A 140 1.92 -12.42 -21.33
C LEU A 140 1.94 -11.36 -20.21
N TRP A 141 2.09 -11.77 -18.95
CA TRP A 141 2.13 -10.81 -17.83
C TRP A 141 3.25 -9.78 -17.99
N ALA A 142 4.43 -10.18 -18.46
CA ALA A 142 5.60 -9.31 -18.60
C ALA A 142 5.40 -8.29 -19.74
N TRP A 143 4.70 -8.70 -20.80
CA TRP A 143 4.30 -7.82 -21.90
C TRP A 143 3.15 -6.87 -21.50
N LEU A 144 2.22 -7.34 -20.67
CA LEU A 144 1.02 -6.58 -20.29
C LEU A 144 1.31 -5.46 -19.29
N LEU A 145 2.14 -5.73 -18.27
CA LEU A 145 2.37 -4.79 -17.16
C LEU A 145 2.89 -3.40 -17.59
N PRO A 146 3.93 -3.27 -18.45
CA PRO A 146 4.45 -1.96 -18.89
C PRO A 146 3.37 -1.03 -19.47
N ARG A 147 2.39 -1.61 -20.18
CA ARG A 147 1.30 -0.86 -20.82
C ARG A 147 0.34 -0.22 -19.82
N TRP A 148 0.14 -0.87 -18.68
CA TRP A 148 -0.67 -0.36 -17.57
C TRP A 148 0.13 0.56 -16.66
N LEU A 149 1.35 0.15 -16.31
CA LEU A 149 2.20 0.88 -15.38
C LEU A 149 2.59 2.26 -15.91
N ARG A 150 2.77 2.45 -17.22
CA ARG A 150 3.00 3.79 -17.80
C ARG A 150 1.85 4.78 -17.58
N MET A 151 0.63 4.30 -17.36
CA MET A 151 -0.55 5.13 -17.06
C MET A 151 -0.72 5.34 -15.55
N LEU A 152 -0.15 4.45 -14.73
CA LEU A 152 -0.25 4.53 -13.28
C LEU A 152 0.53 5.74 -12.77
N GLY A 153 -0.15 6.61 -12.00
CA GLY A 153 0.43 7.86 -11.49
C GLY A 153 0.54 8.99 -12.51
N HIS A 154 0.20 8.77 -13.79
CA HIS A 154 0.24 9.83 -14.79
C HIS A 154 -0.90 10.85 -14.54
N PRO A 155 -0.65 12.18 -14.58
CA PRO A 155 -1.66 13.20 -14.24
C PRO A 155 -2.95 13.09 -15.07
N ARG A 156 -2.83 12.76 -16.35
CA ARG A 156 -3.99 12.55 -17.25
C ARG A 156 -4.76 11.26 -17.02
N CYS A 157 -4.25 10.38 -16.17
CA CYS A 157 -4.84 9.07 -15.89
C CYS A 157 -5.09 8.89 -14.39
N GLU A 158 -5.17 9.98 -13.61
CA GLU A 158 -5.36 9.89 -12.15
C GLU A 158 -6.61 9.10 -11.76
N GLU A 159 -7.71 9.26 -12.50
CA GLU A 159 -8.96 8.53 -12.27
C GLU A 159 -8.85 7.02 -12.56
N LEU A 160 -7.85 6.57 -13.33
CA LEU A 160 -7.60 5.16 -13.60
C LEU A 160 -6.81 4.47 -12.49
N ARG A 161 -6.22 5.24 -11.55
CA ARG A 161 -5.34 4.74 -10.50
C ARG A 161 -5.96 3.56 -9.74
N GLY A 162 -7.14 3.75 -9.15
CA GLY A 162 -7.79 2.71 -8.35
C GLY A 162 -8.15 1.47 -9.18
N ALA A 163 -8.55 1.65 -10.44
CA ALA A 163 -8.86 0.54 -11.33
C ALA A 163 -7.61 -0.29 -11.71
N ILE A 164 -6.49 0.37 -11.98
CA ILE A 164 -5.21 -0.28 -12.27
C ILE A 164 -4.68 -0.98 -11.01
N GLU A 165 -4.68 -0.31 -9.86
CA GLU A 165 -4.29 -0.91 -8.56
C GLU A 165 -5.11 -2.17 -8.28
N GLY A 166 -6.44 -2.07 -8.38
CA GLY A 166 -7.32 -3.21 -8.18
C GLY A 166 -7.10 -4.34 -9.20
N PHE A 167 -6.70 -4.03 -10.43
CA PHE A 167 -6.36 -5.07 -11.41
C PHE A 167 -5.05 -5.77 -11.03
N LEU A 168 -4.02 -5.04 -10.62
CA LEU A 168 -2.76 -5.64 -10.17
C LEU A 168 -2.96 -6.51 -8.93
N GLN A 169 -3.75 -6.05 -7.95
CA GLN A 169 -4.15 -6.84 -6.78
C GLN A 169 -4.88 -8.12 -7.16
N TYR A 170 -5.80 -8.03 -8.13
CA TYR A 170 -6.48 -9.20 -8.71
C TYR A 170 -5.51 -10.18 -9.36
N LEU A 171 -4.48 -9.70 -10.07
CA LEU A 171 -3.44 -10.58 -10.65
C LEU A 171 -2.65 -11.30 -9.54
N LEU A 172 -2.24 -10.59 -8.49
CA LEU A 172 -1.54 -11.21 -7.35
C LEU A 172 -2.38 -12.33 -6.73
N LEU A 173 -3.67 -12.07 -6.48
CA LEU A 173 -4.59 -13.07 -5.92
C LEU A 173 -4.81 -14.25 -6.85
N THR A 174 -4.97 -14.00 -8.15
CA THR A 174 -5.18 -15.06 -9.16
C THR A 174 -3.98 -15.99 -9.23
N VAL A 175 -2.78 -15.43 -9.28
CA VAL A 175 -1.54 -16.21 -9.34
C VAL A 175 -1.34 -17.01 -8.05
N ALA A 176 -1.71 -16.46 -6.88
CA ALA A 176 -1.64 -17.18 -5.61
C ALA A 176 -2.63 -18.37 -5.56
N ARG A 177 -3.87 -18.18 -6.04
CA ARG A 177 -4.93 -19.20 -5.99
C ARG A 177 -4.79 -20.32 -7.03
N VAL A 178 -4.20 -20.03 -8.18
CA VAL A 178 -4.10 -21.00 -9.28
C VAL A 178 -2.72 -21.67 -9.27
N SER A 179 -2.67 -22.93 -8.83
CA SER A 179 -1.42 -23.70 -8.70
C SER A 179 -0.56 -23.75 -9.97
N LYS A 180 -1.18 -23.81 -11.16
CA LYS A 180 -0.49 -23.76 -12.46
C LYS A 180 0.28 -22.45 -12.69
N LEU A 181 -0.06 -21.38 -11.97
CA LEU A 181 0.58 -20.07 -12.05
C LEU A 181 1.62 -19.84 -10.95
N TRP A 182 1.83 -20.77 -10.01
CA TRP A 182 2.83 -20.61 -8.96
C TRP A 182 4.25 -20.29 -9.46
N PRO A 183 4.73 -20.82 -10.60
CA PRO A 183 6.02 -20.41 -11.17
C PRO A 183 6.10 -18.91 -11.55
N VAL A 184 4.97 -18.22 -11.71
CA VAL A 184 4.90 -16.78 -12.01
C VAL A 184 5.04 -15.93 -10.75
N ILE A 185 4.76 -16.46 -9.56
CA ILE A 185 4.74 -15.70 -8.29
C ILE A 185 6.07 -15.00 -8.05
N GLY A 186 7.17 -15.75 -8.07
CA GLY A 186 8.51 -15.22 -7.82
C GLY A 186 8.86 -14.10 -8.80
N PRO A 187 8.84 -14.36 -10.12
CA PRO A 187 9.07 -13.34 -11.15
C PRO A 187 8.19 -12.09 -11.04
N LEU A 188 6.88 -12.28 -10.82
CA LEU A 188 5.93 -11.16 -10.71
C LEU A 188 6.19 -10.31 -9.47
N THR A 189 6.45 -10.96 -8.33
CA THR A 189 6.76 -10.27 -7.07
C THR A 189 8.09 -9.52 -7.19
N LEU A 190 9.12 -10.15 -7.76
CA LEU A 190 10.41 -9.53 -8.03
C LEU A 190 10.27 -8.32 -8.96
N TYR A 191 9.46 -8.45 -10.02
CA TYR A 191 9.21 -7.36 -10.97
C TYR A 191 8.59 -6.15 -10.27
N LEU A 192 7.49 -6.33 -9.53
CA LEU A 192 6.79 -5.23 -8.86
C LEU A 192 7.64 -4.61 -7.75
N ARG A 193 8.34 -5.46 -6.98
CA ARG A 193 9.31 -5.04 -5.95
C ARG A 193 10.42 -4.19 -6.56
N GLY A 194 11.04 -4.67 -7.64
CA GLY A 194 12.11 -3.97 -8.35
C GLY A 194 11.64 -2.67 -9.00
N CYS A 195 10.39 -2.59 -9.47
CA CYS A 195 9.80 -1.33 -9.90
C CYS A 195 9.69 -0.33 -8.74
N LEU A 196 9.18 -0.74 -7.57
CA LEU A 196 9.07 0.16 -6.42
C LEU A 196 10.46 0.65 -5.95
N THR A 197 11.41 -0.27 -5.77
CA THR A 197 12.78 0.08 -5.38
C THR A 197 13.42 1.03 -6.39
N GLY A 198 13.33 0.71 -7.69
CA GLY A 198 13.92 1.55 -8.74
C GLY A 198 13.33 2.97 -8.79
N LEU A 199 12.03 3.12 -8.53
CA LEU A 199 11.40 4.44 -8.43
C LEU A 199 11.91 5.22 -7.22
N ILE A 200 11.98 4.58 -6.04
CA ILE A 200 12.46 5.20 -4.80
C ILE A 200 13.92 5.66 -4.97
N GLU A 201 14.80 4.80 -5.48
CA GLU A 201 16.21 5.12 -5.72
C GLU A 201 16.38 6.33 -6.65
N LYS A 202 15.59 6.39 -7.72
CA LYS A 202 15.64 7.51 -8.67
C LYS A 202 15.07 8.80 -8.09
N LEU A 203 14.03 8.74 -7.26
CA LEU A 203 13.47 9.90 -6.56
C LEU A 203 14.41 10.44 -5.47
N GLN A 204 15.22 9.57 -4.85
CA GLN A 204 16.19 9.97 -3.83
C GLN A 204 17.52 10.48 -4.41
N SER A 205 17.80 10.19 -5.68
CA SER A 205 19.03 10.59 -6.37
C SER A 205 19.11 12.13 -6.48
N PRO A 206 20.26 12.75 -6.16
CA PRO A 206 20.39 14.21 -6.23
C PRO A 206 20.19 14.68 -7.68
N PRO A 207 19.41 15.76 -7.91
CA PRO A 207 19.19 16.28 -9.26
C PRO A 207 20.53 16.75 -9.82
N SER A 208 20.99 16.13 -10.91
CA SER A 208 22.28 16.50 -11.54
C SER A 208 22.28 17.94 -12.07
N LYS A 209 21.08 18.51 -12.33
CA LYS A 209 20.87 19.93 -12.65
C LYS A 209 19.53 20.40 -12.08
N ARG A 210 19.50 21.60 -11.50
CA ARG A 210 18.28 22.32 -11.10
C ARG A 210 17.41 22.44 -12.37
N ASN A 211 16.25 21.77 -12.43
CA ASN A 211 15.28 21.75 -13.55
C ASN A 211 15.50 20.72 -14.68
N ALA A 212 16.36 19.70 -14.52
CA ALA A 212 16.38 18.61 -15.51
C ALA A 212 15.11 17.75 -15.40
N SER A 213 14.45 17.51 -16.53
CA SER A 213 13.42 16.47 -16.64
C SER A 213 14.00 15.14 -16.19
N ILE A 214 13.33 14.47 -15.27
CA ILE A 214 13.67 13.10 -14.90
C ILE A 214 13.36 12.22 -16.10
N ASP A 215 14.25 11.31 -16.49
CA ASP A 215 13.96 10.26 -17.47
C ASP A 215 14.25 8.91 -16.81
N ILE A 216 13.19 8.27 -16.29
CA ILE A 216 13.29 6.96 -15.64
C ILE A 216 12.75 5.92 -16.60
N GLU A 217 13.61 5.00 -17.03
CA GLU A 217 13.20 3.78 -17.72
C GLU A 217 12.74 2.72 -16.71
N MET A 218 11.55 2.18 -16.95
CA MET A 218 10.87 1.23 -16.08
C MET A 218 10.37 0.01 -16.88
N PRO A 219 10.39 -1.21 -16.30
CA PRO A 219 11.14 -1.57 -15.09
C PRO A 219 12.65 -1.33 -15.27
N PRO A 220 13.44 -1.24 -14.19
CA PRO A 220 14.89 -1.21 -14.32
C PRO A 220 15.39 -2.43 -15.15
N PRO A 221 16.33 -2.26 -16.09
CA PRO A 221 16.71 -3.34 -17.02
C PRO A 221 17.12 -4.64 -16.31
N HIS A 222 17.92 -4.52 -15.24
CA HIS A 222 18.35 -5.67 -14.44
C HIS A 222 17.18 -6.41 -13.76
N VAL A 223 16.11 -5.70 -13.38
CA VAL A 223 14.89 -6.31 -12.81
C VAL A 223 14.15 -7.09 -13.88
N LEU A 224 14.04 -6.53 -15.09
CA LEU A 224 13.41 -7.20 -16.22
C LEU A 224 14.15 -8.49 -16.60
N ASP A 225 15.48 -8.42 -16.71
CA ASP A 225 16.32 -9.57 -17.05
C ASP A 225 16.21 -10.70 -16.02
N GLN A 226 16.21 -10.34 -14.73
CA GLN A 226 16.02 -11.30 -13.64
C GLN A 226 14.62 -11.92 -13.66
N ALA A 227 13.57 -11.11 -13.86
CA ALA A 227 12.20 -11.59 -13.88
C ALA A 227 11.92 -12.50 -15.10
N LEU A 228 12.62 -12.27 -16.22
CA LEU A 228 12.54 -13.10 -17.42
C LEU A 228 13.52 -14.29 -17.41
N GLN A 229 14.33 -14.45 -16.37
CA GLN A 229 15.30 -15.56 -16.20
C GLN A 229 16.27 -15.69 -17.38
N GLY A 230 16.73 -14.57 -17.96
CA GLY A 230 17.71 -14.59 -19.05
C GLY A 230 17.20 -15.18 -20.37
N ARG A 231 15.88 -15.21 -20.60
CA ARG A 231 15.32 -15.48 -21.93
C ARG A 231 15.90 -14.52 -22.97
N SER A 232 16.01 -15.00 -24.22
CA SER A 232 16.51 -14.19 -25.34
C SER A 232 15.83 -12.82 -25.35
N PRO A 233 16.61 -11.73 -25.52
CA PRO A 233 16.05 -10.38 -25.54
C PRO A 233 14.99 -10.32 -26.65
N PRO A 234 13.84 -9.68 -26.36
CA PRO A 234 12.78 -9.58 -27.34
C PRO A 234 13.27 -8.79 -28.57
N PRO A 235 12.68 -9.03 -29.76
CA PRO A 235 13.00 -8.23 -30.93
C PRO A 235 12.75 -6.74 -30.64
N ALA A 236 13.52 -5.84 -31.28
CA ALA A 236 13.45 -4.39 -31.04
C ALA A 236 12.06 -3.77 -31.24
N SER A 237 11.16 -4.48 -31.92
CA SER A 237 9.77 -4.08 -32.15
C SER A 237 8.87 -4.28 -30.90
N VAL A 238 9.31 -5.03 -29.89
CA VAL A 238 8.55 -5.34 -28.68
C VAL A 238 9.06 -4.50 -27.52
N SER A 239 8.27 -3.50 -27.12
CA SER A 239 8.57 -2.66 -25.96
C SER A 239 8.08 -3.34 -24.67
N LEU A 240 9.04 -3.75 -23.83
CA LEU A 240 8.80 -4.25 -22.46
C LEU A 240 9.14 -3.21 -21.38
N THR A 241 9.57 -2.03 -21.80
CA THR A 241 9.89 -0.89 -20.93
C THR A 241 9.04 0.33 -21.28
N TYR A 242 8.88 1.25 -20.35
CA TYR A 242 8.25 2.54 -20.53
C TYR A 242 9.07 3.62 -19.80
N ARG A 243 8.84 4.88 -20.15
CA ARG A 243 9.55 6.02 -19.56
C ARG A 243 8.63 6.87 -18.71
N ILE A 244 9.15 7.34 -17.58
CA ILE A 244 8.51 8.32 -16.71
C ILE A 244 9.31 9.60 -16.77
N LYS A 245 8.64 10.68 -17.19
CA LYS A 245 9.25 12.00 -17.40
C LYS A 245 9.00 12.98 -16.25
N LEU A 246 8.03 12.67 -15.39
CA LEU A 246 7.54 13.58 -14.35
C LEU A 246 7.87 13.01 -12.95
N PRO A 247 8.53 13.77 -12.07
CA PRO A 247 8.79 13.33 -10.70
C PRO A 247 7.51 13.00 -9.92
N ARG A 248 6.47 13.83 -10.09
CA ARG A 248 5.15 13.58 -9.48
C ARG A 248 4.54 12.26 -9.95
N GLN A 249 4.68 11.92 -11.23
CA GLN A 249 4.22 10.62 -11.73
C GLN A 249 4.97 9.48 -11.06
N ALA A 250 6.30 9.55 -10.98
CA ALA A 250 7.12 8.54 -10.32
C ALA A 250 6.72 8.36 -8.84
N LEU A 251 6.48 9.45 -8.11
CA LEU A 251 6.03 9.42 -6.72
C LEU A 251 4.66 8.77 -6.55
N GLN A 252 3.68 9.18 -7.36
CA GLN A 252 2.33 8.61 -7.32
C GLN A 252 2.34 7.13 -7.70
N GLN A 253 3.15 6.76 -8.68
CA GLN A 253 3.32 5.38 -9.08
C GLN A 253 3.99 4.53 -8.00
N ALA A 254 4.99 5.06 -7.28
CA ALA A 254 5.59 4.40 -6.13
C ALA A 254 4.57 4.15 -5.01
N HIS A 255 3.71 5.12 -4.69
CA HIS A 255 2.61 4.94 -3.74
C HIS A 255 1.62 3.86 -4.19
N SER A 256 1.23 3.86 -5.47
CA SER A 256 0.33 2.84 -6.01
C SER A 256 0.94 1.44 -5.95
N LEU A 257 2.22 1.28 -6.30
CA LEU A 257 2.93 0.00 -6.21
C LEU A 257 3.09 -0.46 -4.76
N ALA A 258 3.39 0.46 -3.84
CA ALA A 258 3.42 0.20 -2.41
C ALA A 258 2.07 -0.36 -1.91
N ARG A 259 0.94 0.25 -2.31
CA ARG A 259 -0.41 -0.24 -1.97
C ARG A 259 -0.71 -1.61 -2.58
N VAL A 260 -0.34 -1.83 -3.84
CA VAL A 260 -0.51 -3.13 -4.51
C VAL A 260 0.28 -4.22 -3.80
N LEU A 261 1.53 -3.95 -3.40
CA LEU A 261 2.38 -4.90 -2.69
C LEU A 261 1.96 -5.10 -1.22
N ALA A 262 1.20 -4.18 -0.64
CA ALA A 262 0.59 -4.32 0.69
C ALA A 262 -0.63 -5.25 0.69
N TYR A 263 -1.23 -5.48 -0.49
CA TYR A 263 -2.49 -6.23 -0.60
C TYR A 263 -2.42 -7.65 -0.03
N PRO A 264 -1.36 -8.45 -0.27
CA PRO A 264 -1.22 -9.77 0.36
C PRO A 264 -1.25 -9.73 1.90
N LEU A 265 -0.83 -8.63 2.51
CA LEU A 265 -0.77 -8.45 3.96
C LEU A 265 -2.11 -7.99 4.56
N THR A 266 -2.96 -7.36 3.74
CA THR A 266 -4.21 -6.70 4.20
C THR A 266 -5.48 -7.46 3.81
N CYS A 267 -5.47 -8.19 2.69
CA CYS A 267 -6.65 -8.89 2.15
C CYS A 267 -7.13 -10.08 2.99
N ARG A 268 -6.28 -10.64 3.88
CA ARG A 268 -6.57 -11.84 4.71
C ARG A 268 -6.97 -13.09 3.92
N ASP A 269 -6.66 -13.16 2.63
CA ASP A 269 -6.92 -14.36 1.83
C ASP A 269 -5.88 -15.45 2.14
N PRO A 270 -6.30 -16.70 2.45
CA PRO A 270 -5.37 -17.76 2.82
C PRO A 270 -4.42 -18.17 1.68
N ALA A 271 -4.75 -17.88 0.41
CA ALA A 271 -3.87 -18.17 -0.71
C ALA A 271 -2.52 -17.43 -0.58
N PHE A 272 -2.50 -16.22 -0.03
CA PHE A 272 -1.26 -15.47 0.16
C PHE A 272 -0.37 -16.07 1.26
N ALA A 273 -0.97 -16.62 2.33
CA ALA A 273 -0.22 -17.28 3.39
C ALA A 273 0.46 -18.58 2.92
N SER A 274 -0.08 -19.22 1.87
CA SER A 274 0.48 -20.45 1.30
C SER A 274 1.68 -20.24 0.38
N VAL A 275 2.08 -18.99 0.16
CA VAL A 275 3.05 -18.60 -0.88
C VAL A 275 4.14 -17.72 -0.28
N ALA A 276 5.34 -18.29 -0.10
CA ALA A 276 6.46 -17.63 0.59
C ALA A 276 6.82 -16.22 0.05
N PRO A 277 7.00 -15.99 -1.28
CA PRO A 277 7.35 -14.66 -1.78
C PRO A 277 6.34 -13.55 -1.44
N MET A 278 5.07 -13.92 -1.22
CA MET A 278 4.00 -12.98 -0.90
C MET A 278 3.79 -12.84 0.61
N SER A 279 3.93 -13.93 1.38
CA SER A 279 3.80 -13.88 2.84
C SER A 279 4.98 -13.19 3.53
N GLU A 280 6.16 -13.22 2.92
CA GLU A 280 7.40 -12.70 3.51
C GLU A 280 7.76 -11.28 3.04
N ILE A 281 6.91 -10.65 2.22
CA ILE A 281 7.19 -9.31 1.67
C ILE A 281 7.11 -8.19 2.72
N GLY A 282 6.40 -8.43 3.83
CA GLY A 282 6.04 -7.43 4.83
C GLY A 282 7.21 -6.60 5.36
N PRO A 283 8.25 -7.20 5.96
CA PRO A 283 9.37 -6.45 6.53
C PRO A 283 10.06 -5.53 5.51
N TRP A 284 10.33 -6.03 4.31
CA TRP A 284 10.95 -5.24 3.24
C TRP A 284 10.05 -4.09 2.78
N LEU A 285 8.74 -4.33 2.64
CA LEU A 285 7.80 -3.32 2.18
C LEU A 285 7.69 -2.15 3.18
N LEU A 286 7.71 -2.46 4.48
CA LEU A 286 7.66 -1.48 5.56
C LEU A 286 8.91 -0.59 5.57
N ASP A 287 10.10 -1.16 5.31
CA ASP A 287 11.31 -0.37 5.11
C ASP A 287 11.21 0.51 3.86
N ALA A 288 10.71 -0.03 2.75
CA ALA A 288 10.51 0.73 1.51
C ALA A 288 9.52 1.91 1.68
N TRP A 289 8.57 1.85 2.61
CA TRP A 289 7.68 2.97 2.91
C TRP A 289 8.41 4.13 3.61
N LEU A 290 9.35 3.84 4.51
CA LEU A 290 10.19 4.86 5.14
C LEU A 290 11.11 5.52 4.11
N ASP A 291 11.65 4.74 3.18
CA ASP A 291 12.44 5.25 2.06
C ASP A 291 11.60 6.08 1.09
N LEU A 292 10.36 5.67 0.82
CA LEU A 292 9.40 6.41 0.00
C LEU A 292 9.02 7.74 0.65
N TRP A 293 8.77 7.77 1.97
CA TRP A 293 8.56 9.01 2.70
C TRP A 293 9.79 9.93 2.60
N SER A 294 10.98 9.37 2.79
CA SER A 294 12.24 10.10 2.65
C SER A 294 12.42 10.69 1.24
N ALA A 295 12.00 9.95 0.20
CA ALA A 295 12.01 10.42 -1.18
C ALA A 295 11.00 11.57 -1.40
N GLN A 296 9.78 11.45 -0.88
CA GLN A 296 8.73 12.47 -0.94
C GLN A 296 9.17 13.77 -0.27
N LYS A 297 9.79 13.69 0.92
CA LYS A 297 10.32 14.86 1.64
C LYS A 297 11.31 15.65 0.80
N ARG A 298 12.20 14.96 0.07
CA ARG A 298 13.27 15.57 -0.75
C ARG A 298 12.78 16.20 -2.05
N LEU A 299 11.58 15.83 -2.52
CA LEU A 299 11.10 16.31 -3.81
C LEU A 299 10.83 17.83 -3.77
N PRO A 300 11.36 18.63 -4.69
CA PRO A 300 11.08 20.06 -4.73
C PRO A 300 9.65 20.34 -5.21
N GLY A 301 8.98 21.29 -4.57
CA GLY A 301 7.63 21.73 -4.92
C GLY A 301 6.85 22.23 -3.71
N ASP A 302 5.86 23.09 -3.97
CA ASP A 302 4.94 23.64 -2.96
C ASP A 302 3.76 22.71 -2.65
N GLU A 303 3.75 21.50 -3.23
CA GLU A 303 2.72 20.51 -2.93
C GLU A 303 2.82 20.07 -1.46
N LYS A 304 1.68 20.04 -0.77
CA LYS A 304 1.58 19.57 0.61
C LYS A 304 2.05 18.10 0.68
N LYS A 305 3.10 17.86 1.47
CA LYS A 305 3.67 16.53 1.68
C LYS A 305 3.07 15.95 2.95
N SER A 306 2.60 14.72 2.87
CA SER A 306 1.98 14.04 4.00
C SER A 306 2.45 12.59 4.08
N PRO A 307 2.88 12.11 5.26
CA PRO A 307 3.13 10.69 5.51
C PRO A 307 1.82 9.92 5.77
N LEU A 308 0.67 10.59 5.86
CA LEU A 308 -0.62 10.00 6.23
C LEU A 308 -1.01 8.78 5.38
N PRO A 309 -0.87 8.79 4.03
CA PRO A 309 -1.20 7.61 3.24
C PRO A 309 -0.37 6.37 3.59
N LEU A 310 0.89 6.56 4.02
CA LEU A 310 1.77 5.47 4.48
C LEU A 310 1.39 5.02 5.89
N ILE A 311 0.97 5.96 6.75
CA ILE A 311 0.44 5.67 8.09
C ILE A 311 -0.81 4.79 7.97
N GLU A 312 -1.77 5.17 7.13
CA GLU A 312 -3.01 4.40 6.90
C GLU A 312 -2.72 2.97 6.44
N MET A 313 -1.83 2.80 5.45
CA MET A 313 -1.42 1.46 5.00
C MET A 313 -0.73 0.65 6.10
N ALA A 314 0.08 1.27 6.95
CA ALA A 314 0.74 0.61 8.07
C ALA A 314 -0.25 0.23 9.19
N VAL A 315 -1.27 1.04 9.43
CA VAL A 315 -2.40 0.69 10.31
C VAL A 315 -3.13 -0.52 9.77
N ASP A 316 -3.43 -0.57 8.48
CA ASP A 316 -4.12 -1.71 7.86
C ASP A 316 -3.31 -3.00 7.98
N VAL A 317 -2.00 -2.95 7.75
CA VAL A 317 -1.10 -4.11 7.92
C VAL A 317 -1.06 -4.56 9.39
N ALA A 318 -0.97 -3.63 10.34
CA ALA A 318 -0.98 -3.94 11.76
C ALA A 318 -2.31 -4.57 12.21
N LYS A 319 -3.44 -4.01 11.79
CA LYS A 319 -4.80 -4.52 12.05
C LYS A 319 -5.03 -5.90 11.41
N ALA A 320 -4.55 -6.12 10.18
CA ALA A 320 -4.69 -7.40 9.50
C ALA A 320 -3.89 -8.51 10.19
N SER A 321 -2.74 -8.16 10.78
CA SER A 321 -1.84 -9.09 11.46
C SER A 321 -2.20 -9.36 12.94
N ALA A 322 -3.21 -8.67 13.50
CA ALA A 322 -3.54 -8.73 14.91
C ALA A 322 -4.05 -10.09 15.40
N THR A 323 -4.70 -10.87 14.51
CA THR A 323 -5.37 -12.14 14.84
C THR A 323 -4.56 -13.39 14.49
N ALA A 324 -3.36 -13.23 13.94
CA ALA A 324 -2.59 -14.35 13.40
C ALA A 324 -1.42 -14.73 14.34
N GLU A 325 -1.33 -16.01 14.67
CA GLU A 325 -0.36 -16.55 15.64
C GLU A 325 1.00 -16.94 15.01
N HIS A 326 1.13 -16.83 13.68
CA HIS A 326 2.37 -17.20 13.00
C HIS A 326 3.50 -16.19 13.26
N ALA A 327 4.71 -16.68 13.53
CA ALA A 327 5.89 -15.87 13.85
C ALA A 327 6.22 -14.80 12.80
N VAL A 328 6.09 -15.12 11.50
CA VAL A 328 6.30 -14.16 10.40
C VAL A 328 5.29 -13.02 10.44
N VAL A 329 4.03 -13.32 10.79
CA VAL A 329 2.96 -12.33 10.90
C VAL A 329 3.16 -11.46 12.14
N ALA A 330 3.55 -12.04 13.27
CA ALA A 330 3.92 -11.31 14.47
C ALA A 330 5.11 -10.36 14.23
N ALA A 331 6.15 -10.81 13.51
CA ALA A 331 7.28 -9.98 13.13
C ALA A 331 6.86 -8.81 12.21
N THR A 332 6.01 -9.09 11.22
CA THR A 332 5.45 -8.07 10.32
C THR A 332 4.62 -7.05 11.08
N ARG A 333 3.78 -7.49 12.03
CA ARG A 333 2.99 -6.61 12.90
C ARG A 333 3.87 -5.70 13.74
N ASN A 334 4.89 -6.24 14.39
CA ASN A 334 5.81 -5.46 15.22
C ASN A 334 6.56 -4.43 14.36
N LYS A 335 7.02 -4.83 13.17
CA LYS A 335 7.66 -3.93 12.20
C LYS A 335 6.70 -2.85 11.71
N ALA A 336 5.42 -3.18 11.48
CA ALA A 336 4.41 -2.21 11.07
C ALA A 336 4.20 -1.16 12.16
N CYS A 337 4.12 -1.58 13.42
CA CYS A 337 4.01 -0.67 14.56
C CYS A 337 5.27 0.18 14.76
N THR A 338 6.47 -0.37 14.57
CA THR A 338 7.71 0.42 14.53
C THR A 338 7.66 1.48 13.43
N THR A 339 7.20 1.10 12.24
CA THR A 339 7.03 2.01 11.09
C THR A 339 6.02 3.11 11.41
N LEU A 340 4.90 2.77 12.05
CA LEU A 340 3.91 3.73 12.54
C LEU A 340 4.53 4.73 13.52
N VAL A 341 5.32 4.29 14.50
CA VAL A 341 5.98 5.21 15.44
C VAL A 341 6.87 6.21 14.70
N LEU A 342 7.66 5.75 13.72
CA LEU A 342 8.54 6.61 12.94
C LEU A 342 7.76 7.61 12.06
N LEU A 343 6.76 7.14 11.31
CA LEU A 343 5.93 8.02 10.48
C LEU A 343 5.09 9.00 11.32
N CYS A 344 4.55 8.55 12.46
CA CYS A 344 3.81 9.42 13.37
C CYS A 344 4.71 10.48 13.99
N SER A 345 6.00 10.18 14.22
CA SER A 345 6.94 11.19 14.76
C SER A 345 7.18 12.32 13.77
N GLU A 346 7.09 12.04 12.47
CA GLU A 346 7.19 13.05 11.41
C GLU A 346 5.95 13.95 11.38
N MET A 347 4.75 13.39 11.62
CA MET A 347 3.50 14.16 11.75
C MET A 347 3.50 15.07 12.99
N VAL A 348 4.10 14.63 14.10
CA VAL A 348 4.17 15.47 15.30
C VAL A 348 5.17 16.61 15.10
N ALA A 349 6.29 16.35 14.42
CA ALA A 349 7.30 17.36 14.13
C ALA A 349 6.80 18.44 13.16
N ALA A 350 5.82 18.12 12.30
CA ALA A 350 5.17 19.02 11.36
C ALA A 350 3.62 18.84 11.42
N PRO A 351 2.97 19.40 12.46
CA PRO A 351 1.56 19.13 12.76
C PRO A 351 0.58 19.98 11.96
N GLU A 352 1.02 20.72 10.93
CA GLU A 352 0.19 21.67 10.18
C GLU A 352 -1.04 20.99 9.57
N GLU A 353 -0.86 19.80 8.99
CA GLU A 353 -1.96 19.01 8.45
C GLU A 353 -2.97 18.56 9.52
N LEU A 354 -2.50 18.26 10.73
CA LEU A 354 -3.38 17.89 11.85
C LEU A 354 -4.09 19.11 12.45
N ALA A 355 -3.51 20.30 12.31
CA ALA A 355 -4.05 21.54 12.85
C ALA A 355 -5.15 22.17 11.97
N GLU A 356 -5.30 21.72 10.72
CA GLU A 356 -6.33 22.22 9.81
C GLU A 356 -7.74 21.99 10.35
N SER A 357 -8.57 23.03 10.36
CA SER A 357 -9.93 22.97 10.94
C SER A 357 -11.00 22.50 9.95
N ASP A 358 -10.61 22.10 8.74
CA ASP A 358 -11.51 21.61 7.71
C ASP A 358 -11.73 20.09 7.80
N ASP A 359 -12.55 19.56 6.88
CA ASP A 359 -12.84 18.13 6.80
C ASP A 359 -11.59 17.29 6.51
N ALA A 360 -10.61 17.86 5.79
CA ALA A 360 -9.35 17.18 5.50
C ALA A 360 -8.50 17.02 6.77
N GLY A 361 -8.37 18.08 7.57
CA GLY A 361 -7.73 18.01 8.88
C GLY A 361 -8.47 17.09 9.85
N ALA A 362 -9.81 17.02 9.79
CA ALA A 362 -10.58 16.08 10.60
C ALA A 362 -10.29 14.62 10.22
N ALA A 363 -10.24 14.30 8.92
CA ALA A 363 -9.87 12.97 8.43
C ALA A 363 -8.42 12.62 8.80
N ALA A 364 -7.49 13.57 8.69
CA ALA A 364 -6.10 13.38 9.08
C ALA A 364 -5.95 13.06 10.58
N ARG A 365 -6.66 13.78 11.44
CA ARG A 365 -6.73 13.49 12.88
C ARG A 365 -7.28 12.09 13.16
N ALA A 366 -8.35 11.66 12.48
CA ALA A 366 -8.92 10.33 12.66
C ALA A 366 -7.91 9.22 12.29
N SER A 367 -7.28 9.30 11.11
CA SER A 367 -6.24 8.36 10.68
C SER A 367 -5.03 8.35 11.63
N TYR A 368 -4.61 9.52 12.12
CA TYR A 368 -3.52 9.65 13.09
C TYR A 368 -3.87 9.03 14.46
N CYS A 369 -5.09 9.26 14.96
CA CYS A 369 -5.58 8.65 16.20
C CYS A 369 -5.61 7.12 16.12
N LEU A 370 -6.08 6.56 15.00
CA LEU A 370 -6.06 5.11 14.78
C LEU A 370 -4.64 4.54 14.82
N ALA A 371 -3.66 5.27 14.28
CA ALA A 371 -2.25 4.89 14.37
C ALA A 371 -1.74 4.93 15.82
N LEU A 372 -2.04 5.97 16.59
CA LEU A 372 -1.66 6.06 17.99
C LEU A 372 -2.24 4.92 18.83
N VAL A 373 -3.51 4.54 18.62
CA VAL A 373 -4.14 3.41 19.30
C VAL A 373 -3.51 2.08 18.89
N ALA A 374 -3.19 1.90 17.61
CA ALA A 374 -2.46 0.71 17.15
C ALA A 374 -1.08 0.59 17.80
N ILE A 375 -0.34 1.71 17.93
CA ILE A 375 0.94 1.76 18.64
C ILE A 375 0.76 1.44 20.13
N ALA A 376 -0.24 2.01 20.79
CA ALA A 376 -0.52 1.74 22.21
C ALA A 376 -0.82 0.25 22.43
N GLN A 377 -1.66 -0.36 21.59
CA GLN A 377 -1.95 -1.79 21.66
C GLN A 377 -0.71 -2.65 21.47
N ALA A 378 0.18 -2.27 20.56
CA ALA A 378 1.44 -2.97 20.35
C ALA A 378 2.44 -2.77 21.50
N ALA A 379 2.45 -1.60 22.15
CA ALA A 379 3.28 -1.29 23.30
C ALA A 379 2.95 -2.17 24.52
N LEU A 380 1.67 -2.50 24.74
CA LEU A 380 1.24 -3.47 25.76
C LEU A 380 1.87 -4.85 25.57
N GLN A 381 2.11 -5.24 24.32
CA GLN A 381 2.62 -6.57 23.96
C GLN A 381 4.14 -6.57 23.73
N SER A 382 4.75 -5.41 23.52
CA SER A 382 6.17 -5.28 23.18
C SER A 382 6.81 -4.08 23.89
N PRO A 383 7.62 -4.31 24.93
CA PRO A 383 8.34 -3.25 25.63
C PRO A 383 9.27 -2.43 24.72
N THR A 384 9.78 -3.02 23.64
CA THR A 384 10.62 -2.32 22.67
C THR A 384 9.82 -1.29 21.88
N ILE A 385 8.59 -1.61 21.47
CA ILE A 385 7.68 -0.64 20.83
C ILE A 385 7.30 0.44 21.82
N GLY A 386 6.99 0.06 23.07
CA GLY A 386 6.69 1.01 24.14
C GLY A 386 7.81 2.02 24.38
N ARG A 387 9.07 1.55 24.53
CA ARG A 387 10.24 2.42 24.69
C ARG A 387 10.47 3.35 23.49
N LEU A 388 10.28 2.84 22.27
CA LEU A 388 10.42 3.66 21.06
C LEU A 388 9.34 4.75 21.01
N ALA A 389 8.09 4.41 21.29
CA ALA A 389 6.97 5.36 21.33
C ALA A 389 7.18 6.40 22.44
N ALA A 390 7.68 5.99 23.62
CA ALA A 390 8.08 6.90 24.70
C ALA A 390 9.06 7.96 24.20
N SER A 391 10.12 7.49 23.52
CA SER A 391 11.22 8.34 23.07
C SER A 391 10.87 9.24 21.89
N LYS A 392 9.97 8.82 20.99
CA LYS A 392 9.70 9.51 19.72
C LYS A 392 8.38 10.27 19.67
N LEU A 393 7.41 9.92 20.51
CA LEU A 393 6.05 10.46 20.43
C LEU A 393 5.60 11.13 21.72
N VAL A 394 5.72 10.44 22.86
CA VAL A 394 5.03 10.84 24.11
C VAL A 394 5.35 12.28 24.53
N ASN A 395 6.64 12.67 24.52
CA ASN A 395 7.04 14.01 24.91
C ASN A 395 6.54 15.07 23.91
N GLU A 396 6.72 14.84 22.62
CA GLU A 396 6.33 15.79 21.58
C GLU A 396 4.80 15.97 21.53
N LEU A 397 4.05 14.89 21.68
CA LEU A 397 2.58 14.90 21.75
C LEU A 397 2.07 15.70 22.95
N SER A 398 2.80 15.74 24.07
CA SER A 398 2.39 16.51 25.24
C SER A 398 2.47 18.03 25.03
N LEU A 399 3.23 18.49 24.02
CA LEU A 399 3.42 19.90 23.71
C LEU A 399 2.38 20.45 22.72
N LEU A 400 1.76 19.59 21.91
CA LEU A 400 0.82 19.98 20.87
C LEU A 400 -0.45 20.71 21.38
N PRO A 401 -1.10 20.29 22.49
CA PRO A 401 -2.34 20.92 22.96
C PRO A 401 -2.21 22.41 23.28
N ALA A 402 -1.03 22.84 23.74
CA ALA A 402 -0.74 24.23 24.06
C ALA A 402 -0.54 25.10 22.80
N GLN A 403 -0.14 24.49 21.69
CA GLN A 403 0.21 25.18 20.45
C GLN A 403 -0.93 25.18 19.43
N TYR A 404 -1.73 24.12 19.41
CA TYR A 404 -2.77 23.89 18.41
C TYR A 404 -4.13 23.56 19.07
N PRO A 405 -5.08 24.51 19.10
CA PRO A 405 -6.39 24.29 19.72
C PRO A 405 -7.17 23.09 19.14
N ALA A 406 -7.01 22.81 17.84
CA ALA A 406 -7.62 21.65 17.17
C ALA A 406 -7.09 20.29 17.67
N LEU A 407 -5.96 20.28 18.38
CA LEU A 407 -5.33 19.13 19.02
C LEU A 407 -5.36 19.25 20.56
N GLY A 408 -6.14 20.21 21.06
CA GLY A 408 -6.22 20.60 22.45
C GLY A 408 -6.89 19.56 23.35
N GLU A 409 -7.05 19.91 24.62
CA GLU A 409 -7.76 19.08 25.60
C GLU A 409 -9.16 18.70 25.11
N GLU A 410 -9.64 17.52 25.54
CA GLU A 410 -10.94 16.96 25.13
C GLU A 410 -11.10 16.62 23.64
N THR A 411 -10.02 16.70 22.84
CA THR A 411 -9.98 16.15 21.49
C THR A 411 -9.58 14.67 21.49
N ASP A 412 -9.95 13.93 20.46
CA ASP A 412 -9.57 12.52 20.32
C ASP A 412 -8.05 12.35 20.18
N VAL A 413 -7.35 13.32 19.56
CA VAL A 413 -5.88 13.30 19.45
C VAL A 413 -5.23 13.40 20.82
N TRP A 414 -5.71 14.33 21.67
CA TRP A 414 -5.24 14.46 23.03
C TRP A 414 -5.52 13.21 23.87
N ARG A 415 -6.73 12.64 23.78
CA ARG A 415 -7.06 11.38 24.48
C ARG A 415 -6.18 10.21 24.03
N CYS A 416 -5.92 10.08 22.73
CA CYS A 416 -4.99 9.07 22.21
C CYS A 416 -3.55 9.29 22.70
N ALA A 417 -3.08 10.54 22.75
CA ALA A 417 -1.75 10.87 23.27
C ALA A 417 -1.63 10.52 24.76
N LEU A 418 -2.65 10.83 25.56
CA LEU A 418 -2.72 10.43 26.96
C LEU A 418 -2.72 8.92 27.11
N LEU A 419 -3.61 8.22 26.38
CA LEU A 419 -3.67 6.76 26.42
C LEU A 419 -2.31 6.13 26.11
N LEU A 420 -1.63 6.60 25.05
CA LEU A 420 -0.29 6.11 24.70
C LEU A 420 0.72 6.37 25.83
N ARG A 421 0.70 7.57 26.42
CA ARG A 421 1.60 7.91 27.54
C ARG A 421 1.38 6.98 28.73
N GLU A 422 0.13 6.75 29.12
CA GLU A 422 -0.16 5.90 30.28
C GLU A 422 0.20 4.44 29.97
N VAL A 423 -0.13 3.92 28.79
CA VAL A 423 0.19 2.55 28.37
C VAL A 423 1.71 2.31 28.33
N VAL A 424 2.48 3.28 27.86
CA VAL A 424 3.95 3.17 27.78
C VAL A 424 4.60 3.20 29.16
N ASN A 425 3.99 3.86 30.13
CA ASN A 425 4.47 3.95 31.52
C ASN A 425 3.75 2.98 32.46
N LEU A 426 2.93 2.08 31.94
CA LEU A 426 2.06 1.23 32.75
C LEU A 426 2.90 0.20 33.52
N GLU A 427 2.97 0.35 34.85
CA GLU A 427 3.38 -0.71 35.76
C GLU A 427 2.15 -1.54 36.19
N PRO A 428 2.24 -2.88 36.33
CA PRO A 428 1.07 -3.69 36.67
C PRO A 428 0.64 -3.57 38.14
N PRO A 429 -0.67 -3.55 38.50
CA PRO A 429 -1.85 -3.11 37.75
C PRO A 429 -2.37 -1.75 38.29
N GLN A 430 -2.23 -0.68 37.50
CA GLN A 430 -2.87 0.62 37.75
C GLN A 430 -4.10 0.82 36.85
N THR A 431 -5.16 1.43 37.39
CA THR A 431 -6.33 1.87 36.63
C THR A 431 -6.01 3.14 35.85
N LEU A 432 -6.37 3.16 34.58
CA LEU A 432 -6.18 4.33 33.71
C LEU A 432 -7.12 5.48 34.09
N PRO A 433 -6.71 6.74 33.86
CA PRO A 433 -7.53 7.90 34.18
C PRO A 433 -8.83 7.91 33.37
N SER A 434 -9.88 8.44 33.98
CA SER A 434 -11.23 8.54 33.36
C SER A 434 -11.25 9.30 32.03
N SER A 435 -10.30 10.21 31.78
CA SER A 435 -10.16 10.93 30.50
C SER A 435 -9.83 10.04 29.29
N THR A 436 -9.31 8.83 29.53
CA THR A 436 -9.01 7.84 28.49
C THR A 436 -10.15 6.83 28.30
N HIS A 437 -11.27 6.99 29.02
CA HIS A 437 -12.39 6.06 28.96
C HIS A 437 -13.00 6.03 27.54
N PRO A 438 -13.28 4.83 26.97
CA PRO A 438 -13.70 4.72 25.58
C PRO A 438 -14.95 5.54 25.19
N SER A 439 -15.89 5.72 26.13
CA SER A 439 -17.12 6.51 25.89
C SER A 439 -16.88 7.98 25.56
N LEU A 440 -15.69 8.52 25.86
CA LEU A 440 -15.35 9.92 25.63
C LEU A 440 -14.78 10.20 24.23
N PHE A 441 -14.42 9.16 23.47
CA PHE A 441 -13.96 9.32 22.09
C PHE A 441 -15.13 9.67 21.17
N GLN A 442 -14.94 10.67 20.32
CA GLN A 442 -15.97 11.13 19.38
C GLN A 442 -16.07 10.18 18.19
N ASP A 443 -14.93 9.74 17.66
CA ASP A 443 -14.88 8.79 16.55
C ASP A 443 -15.31 7.38 16.98
N THR A 444 -16.25 6.81 16.22
CA THR A 444 -16.86 5.50 16.55
C THR A 444 -15.94 4.31 16.28
N GLU A 445 -15.05 4.39 15.28
CA GLU A 445 -14.07 3.34 15.02
C GLU A 445 -12.99 3.37 16.08
N LEU A 446 -12.51 4.57 16.42
CA LEU A 446 -11.51 4.80 17.46
C LEU A 446 -11.99 4.27 18.82
N ARG A 447 -13.24 4.59 19.19
CA ARG A 447 -13.88 4.05 20.39
C ARG A 447 -13.82 2.53 20.43
N ARG A 448 -14.22 1.87 19.35
CA ARG A 448 -14.20 0.40 19.23
C ARG A 448 -12.78 -0.17 19.38
N CYS A 449 -11.79 0.51 18.81
CA CYS A 449 -10.39 0.10 18.93
C CYS A 449 -9.90 0.19 20.39
N VAL A 450 -10.23 1.26 21.12
CA VAL A 450 -9.86 1.42 22.54
C VAL A 450 -10.59 0.40 23.43
N GLU A 451 -11.89 0.17 23.20
CA GLU A 451 -12.65 -0.88 23.91
C GLU A 451 -12.02 -2.27 23.74
N GLY A 452 -11.53 -2.58 22.53
CA GLY A 452 -10.85 -3.84 22.23
C GLY A 452 -9.51 -4.06 22.92
N MET A 453 -8.95 -3.03 23.58
CA MET A 453 -7.71 -3.15 24.37
C MET A 453 -7.95 -3.78 25.75
N HIS A 454 -9.22 -3.85 26.22
CA HIS A 454 -9.63 -4.43 27.51
C HIS A 454 -8.89 -3.86 28.73
N LEU A 455 -8.60 -2.55 28.72
CA LEU A 455 -7.93 -1.85 29.81
C LEU A 455 -8.92 -1.46 30.92
N SER A 456 -8.42 -1.41 32.16
CA SER A 456 -9.23 -0.97 33.31
C SER A 456 -9.15 0.56 33.43
N HIS A 457 -10.30 1.24 33.41
CA HIS A 457 -10.40 2.69 33.50
C HIS A 457 -11.17 3.11 34.76
N GLU A 458 -10.82 4.27 35.31
CA GLU A 458 -11.68 4.98 36.26
C GLU A 458 -12.99 5.36 35.59
N GLN A 459 -14.10 5.22 36.33
CA GLN A 459 -15.42 5.60 35.82
C GLN A 459 -15.47 7.12 35.56
N PRO A 460 -15.95 7.57 34.39
CA PRO A 460 -16.14 8.99 34.14
C PRO A 460 -17.19 9.53 35.12
N THR A 461 -16.81 10.53 35.91
CA THR A 461 -17.74 11.17 36.85
C THR A 461 -18.88 11.78 36.06
N GLY A 462 -20.10 11.28 36.29
CA GLY A 462 -21.31 11.85 35.71
C GLY A 462 -21.41 13.34 36.03
N HIS A 463 -21.83 14.13 35.04
CA HIS A 463 -22.03 15.57 35.13
C HIS A 463 -22.63 15.99 36.48
N GLY A 464 -21.84 16.70 37.28
CA GLY A 464 -22.24 17.26 38.57
C GLY A 464 -21.25 18.31 39.05
N ASN A 465 -21.61 19.58 38.85
CA ASN A 465 -20.88 20.79 39.22
C ASN A 465 -20.07 20.69 40.53
N GLY A 466 -18.80 21.11 40.46
CA GLY A 466 -18.01 21.33 41.66
C GLY A 466 -16.60 21.79 41.34
N ALA A 467 -16.45 23.06 40.96
CA ALA A 467 -15.15 23.73 40.96
C ALA A 467 -14.52 23.61 42.36
N LYS A 468 -13.54 22.72 42.51
CA LYS A 468 -12.58 22.75 43.62
C LYS A 468 -11.17 22.82 43.05
N ARG A 469 -10.73 24.07 42.92
CA ARG A 469 -9.36 24.54 42.77
C ARG A 469 -8.44 23.69 43.68
N ARG A 470 -7.65 22.79 43.11
CA ARG A 470 -6.67 21.98 43.84
C ARG A 470 -5.48 22.87 44.20
N LYS A 471 -5.17 22.99 45.49
CA LYS A 471 -3.94 23.63 45.99
C LYS A 471 -2.74 22.82 45.50
N LEU A 472 -1.77 23.48 44.86
CA LEU A 472 -0.42 22.94 44.68
C LEU A 472 0.19 22.73 46.08
N ASN A 473 0.57 21.50 46.40
CA ASN A 473 1.55 21.24 47.45
C ASN A 473 2.92 21.10 46.78
N GLU A 474 3.84 21.97 47.20
CA GLU A 474 5.28 21.88 46.92
C GLU A 474 5.85 20.64 47.63
N SER A 475 5.98 19.52 46.92
CA SER A 475 6.74 18.36 47.40
C SER A 475 7.26 17.47 46.26
N SER A 476 7.61 18.04 45.10
CA SER A 476 7.89 17.25 43.88
C SER A 476 9.37 17.15 43.48
N GLU A 477 10.29 17.88 44.10
CA GLU A 477 11.69 17.88 43.64
C GLU A 477 12.54 16.74 44.22
N MET A 478 12.35 16.33 45.48
CA MET A 478 13.09 15.18 46.03
C MET A 478 12.65 13.84 45.44
N ASP A 479 11.36 13.67 45.14
CA ASP A 479 10.82 12.40 44.63
C ASP A 479 11.26 12.14 43.18
N THR A 480 11.35 13.19 42.35
CA THR A 480 11.81 13.07 40.96
C THR A 480 13.30 12.73 40.87
N VAL A 481 14.14 13.31 41.74
CA VAL A 481 15.57 12.99 41.80
C VAL A 481 15.80 11.57 42.30
N SER A 482 15.09 11.15 43.34
CA SER A 482 15.19 9.77 43.86
C SER A 482 14.71 8.73 42.83
N HIS A 483 13.69 9.07 42.03
CA HIS A 483 13.19 8.21 40.96
C HIS A 483 14.15 8.16 39.74
N ALA A 484 14.83 9.27 39.42
CA ALA A 484 15.84 9.31 38.37
C ALA A 484 17.07 8.46 38.75
N ILE A 485 17.51 8.52 40.01
CA ILE A 485 18.64 7.72 40.52
C ILE A 485 18.31 6.22 40.51
N LYS A 486 17.09 5.82 40.89
CA LYS A 486 16.65 4.42 40.80
C LYS A 486 16.64 3.91 39.36
N ARG A 487 16.18 4.72 38.40
CA ARG A 487 16.19 4.36 36.97
C ARG A 487 17.60 4.22 36.41
N LEU A 488 18.52 5.09 36.82
CA LEU A 488 19.91 5.05 36.38
C LEU A 488 20.65 3.83 36.95
N ARG A 489 20.37 3.44 38.20
CA ARG A 489 20.93 2.22 38.82
C ARG A 489 20.39 0.94 38.19
N ALA A 490 19.09 0.88 37.91
CA ALA A 490 18.47 -0.25 37.23
C ALA A 490 19.00 -0.44 35.79
N ALA A 491 19.32 0.66 35.10
CA ALA A 491 19.92 0.62 33.77
C ALA A 491 21.40 0.19 33.77
N LEU A 492 22.07 0.26 34.93
CA LEU A 492 23.49 -0.06 35.10
C LEU A 492 23.73 -1.38 35.88
N GLU A 493 22.67 -2.13 36.23
CA GLU A 493 22.73 -3.37 37.00
C GLU A 493 23.51 -3.24 38.34
N LEU A 494 23.37 -2.10 39.02
CA LEU A 494 24.01 -1.85 40.31
C LEU A 494 23.08 -2.22 41.48
N ASP A 495 23.58 -2.98 42.46
CA ASP A 495 22.85 -3.35 43.69
C ASP A 495 22.55 -2.13 44.59
N GLU A 496 21.43 -2.18 45.33
CA GLU A 496 21.07 -1.14 46.30
C GLU A 496 22.05 -1.12 47.50
N PRO A 497 22.39 0.06 48.04
CA PRO A 497 23.24 0.13 49.22
C PRO A 497 22.52 -0.45 50.45
N LEU A 498 23.21 -1.31 51.19
CA LEU A 498 22.83 -1.71 52.53
C LEU A 498 22.76 -0.46 53.43
N ASN A 499 21.65 -0.30 54.14
CA ASN A 499 21.32 0.81 55.02
C ASN A 499 22.53 1.33 55.82
N GLU A 500 22.67 2.66 55.82
CA GLU A 500 23.47 3.42 56.78
C GLU A 500 22.93 3.17 58.19
N GLU A 501 23.62 2.32 58.96
CA GLU A 501 23.76 2.52 60.38
C GLU A 501 25.23 2.71 60.72
N GLN A 502 25.50 3.73 61.54
CA GLN A 502 26.78 4.07 62.19
C GLN A 502 27.79 4.89 61.38
N PHE A 503 27.50 6.17 61.18
CA PHE A 503 28.54 7.19 61.41
C PHE A 503 28.31 7.81 62.79
N ASP A 504 28.95 7.18 63.78
CA ASP A 504 29.16 7.81 65.07
C ASP A 504 30.32 8.81 64.97
N SER A 505 30.15 9.89 65.71
CA SER A 505 30.93 11.13 65.66
C SER A 505 32.37 10.99 66.17
N ALA A 506 33.23 11.91 65.70
CA ALA A 506 34.57 12.32 66.19
C ALA A 506 35.77 11.64 65.49
N ARG A 507 36.83 12.32 65.03
CA ARG A 507 37.51 13.59 65.35
C ARG A 507 38.23 14.09 64.08
N VAL A 508 38.18 15.38 63.70
CA VAL A 508 39.16 16.44 64.01
C VAL A 508 40.59 15.95 64.32
N LEU A 509 41.43 15.85 63.28
CA LEU A 509 42.64 16.66 63.06
C LEU A 509 43.23 16.36 61.68
#